data_AF-A0A1I6UJL5-F1
#
_entry.id   AF-A0A1I6UJL5-F1
#
_cell.length_a   1.000
_cell.length_b   1.000
_cell.length_c   1.000
_cell.angle_alpha   90.00
_cell.angle_beta   90.00
_cell.angle_gamma   90.00
#
_symmetry.space_group_name_H-M   'P 1'
#
loop_
_entity.id
_entity.type
_entity.pdbx_description
1 polymer ?
#
loop_
_entity_poly.entity_id
_entity_poly.type
_entity_poly.pdbx_seq_one_letter_code
_entity_poly.pdbx_strand_id
1 'polypeptide(L)' 'MEIMTTLTVIVLLLGAAGCTDLDHYPISGQECSADDPVLDLDANDCAPLV' A
#
# COMPACT_ATOMS: atom_id res chain seq x y z
N MET A 1 0.50 -25.08 19.53
CA MET A 1 0.85 -24.77 18.12
C MET A 1 -0.05 -23.68 17.57
N GLU A 2 -1.37 -23.73 17.80
CA GLU A 2 -2.37 -22.71 17.39
C GLU A 2 -1.88 -21.25 17.50
N ILE A 3 -1.46 -20.81 18.70
CA ILE A 3 -1.06 -19.41 18.96
C ILE A 3 0.18 -18.98 18.15
N MET A 4 1.12 -19.89 17.92
CA MET A 4 2.37 -19.59 17.20
C MET A 4 2.09 -19.38 15.70
N THR A 5 1.15 -20.16 15.15
CA THR A 5 0.70 -20.01 13.75
C THR A 5 -0.05 -18.69 13.58
N THR A 6 -0.93 -18.31 14.53
CA THR A 6 -1.66 -17.04 14.48
C THR A 6 -0.73 -15.83 14.53
N LEU A 7 0.29 -15.85 15.39
CA LEU A 7 1.30 -14.79 15.47
C LEU A 7 2.06 -14.64 14.15
N THR A 8 2.42 -15.75 13.52
CA THR A 8 3.15 -15.75 12.24
C THR A 8 2.32 -15.10 11.14
N VAL A 9 1.02 -15.39 11.07
CA VAL A 9 0.10 -14.80 10.09
C VAL A 9 -0.06 -13.29 10.31
N ILE A 10 -0.20 -12.84 11.55
CA ILE A 10 -0.34 -11.42 11.88
C ILE A 10 0.93 -10.64 11.47
N VAL A 11 2.11 -11.19 11.73
CA VAL A 11 3.38 -10.57 11.34
C VAL A 11 3.52 -10.47 9.82
N LEU A 12 3.11 -11.50 9.07
CA LEU A 12 3.11 -11.47 7.61
C LEU A 12 2.18 -10.38 7.04
N LEU A 13 0.98 -10.22 7.62
CA LEU A 13 0.02 -9.20 7.18
C LEU A 13 0.52 -7.78 7.47
N LEU A 14 1.12 -7.55 8.63
CA LEU A 14 1.70 -6.25 9.00
C LEU A 14 2.95 -5.92 8.19
N GLY A 15 3.79 -6.91 7.88
CA GLY A 15 4.97 -6.73 7.03
C GLY A 15 4.61 -6.36 5.59
N ALA A 16 3.56 -6.97 5.03
CA ALA A 16 3.08 -6.65 3.69
C ALA A 16 2.51 -5.22 3.58
N ALA A 17 1.90 -4.69 4.64
CA ALA A 17 1.37 -3.33 4.67
C ALA A 17 2.46 -2.24 4.65
N GLY A 18 3.70 -2.57 5.04
CA GLY A 18 4.83 -1.64 5.05
C GLY A 18 5.78 -1.75 3.86
N CYS A 19 5.51 -2.64 2.90
CA CYS A 19 6.39 -2.87 1.73
C CYS A 19 6.21 -1.86 0.60
N THR A 20 5.31 -0.89 0.73
CA THR A 20 5.12 0.14 -0.29
C THR A 20 5.97 1.36 0.07
N ASP A 21 7.01 1.59 -0.71
CA ASP A 21 7.73 2.86 -0.72
C ASP A 21 6.72 3.97 -1.05
N LEU A 22 6.53 4.91 -0.12
CA LEU A 22 5.55 5.99 -0.25
C LEU A 22 6.09 7.15 -1.09
N ASP A 23 7.42 7.20 -1.28
CA ASP A 23 8.11 8.28 -1.98
C ASP A 23 8.38 7.92 -3.45
N HIS A 24 8.06 6.69 -3.88
CA HIS A 24 8.26 6.22 -5.25
C HIS A 24 7.04 5.49 -5.82
N TYR A 25 6.82 5.62 -7.13
CA TYR A 25 5.76 4.88 -7.80
C TYR A 25 6.04 3.37 -7.79
N PRO A 26 5.04 2.53 -7.47
CA PRO A 26 5.23 1.08 -7.29
C PRO A 26 5.58 0.32 -8.58
N ILE A 27 5.29 0.88 -9.75
CA ILE A 27 5.52 0.22 -11.05
C ILE A 27 6.81 0.71 -11.72
N SER A 28 7.07 2.02 -11.73
CA SER A 28 8.24 2.60 -12.40
C SER A 28 9.44 2.81 -11.47
N GLY A 29 9.21 2.86 -10.15
CA GLY A 29 10.24 3.21 -9.16
C GLY A 29 10.75 4.65 -9.28
N GLN A 30 10.04 5.52 -9.99
CA GLN A 30 10.37 6.95 -10.06
C GLN A 30 9.93 7.64 -8.78
N GLU A 31 10.65 8.68 -8.37
CA GLU A 31 10.33 9.50 -7.21
C GLU A 31 9.01 10.27 -7.45
N CYS A 32 8.17 10.33 -6.42
CA CYS A 32 6.90 11.06 -6.46
C CYS A 32 7.17 12.56 -6.62
N SER A 33 6.47 13.21 -7.55
CA SER A 33 6.59 14.66 -7.75
C SER A 33 5.64 15.40 -6.80
N ALA A 34 6.06 16.56 -6.29
CA ALA A 34 5.20 17.44 -5.50
C ALA A 34 4.02 18.02 -6.31
N ASP A 35 4.15 18.06 -7.64
CA ASP A 35 3.11 18.52 -8.56
C ASP A 35 2.27 17.36 -9.13
N ASP A 36 2.40 16.14 -8.57
CA ASP A 36 1.68 14.98 -9.08
C ASP A 36 0.17 15.08 -8.80
N PRO A 37 -0.69 15.08 -9.85
CA PRO A 37 -2.15 15.14 -9.68
C PRO A 37 -2.74 13.96 -8.90
N VAL A 38 -2.01 12.86 -8.71
CA VAL A 38 -2.51 11.69 -7.95
C VAL A 38 -2.17 11.73 -6.45
N LEU A 39 -1.49 12.77 -5.95
CA LEU A 39 -1.18 12.93 -4.53
C LEU A 39 -2.42 12.99 -3.64
N ASP A 40 -3.47 13.67 -4.11
CA ASP A 40 -4.73 13.85 -3.39
C ASP A 40 -5.81 12.85 -3.84
N LEU A 41 -5.46 11.88 -4.71
CA LEU A 41 -6.42 10.95 -5.29
C LEU A 41 -6.61 9.74 -4.35
N ASP A 42 -7.84 9.55 -3.87
CA ASP A 42 -8.19 8.38 -3.06
C ASP A 42 -8.65 7.21 -3.93
N ALA A 43 -8.43 5.98 -3.46
CA ALA A 43 -8.88 4.79 -4.18
C ALA A 43 -10.41 4.78 -4.42
N ASN A 44 -11.20 5.41 -3.54
CA ASN A 44 -12.64 5.55 -3.72
C ASN A 44 -13.01 6.50 -4.86
N ASP A 45 -12.15 7.43 -5.25
CA ASP A 45 -12.38 8.31 -6.41
C ASP A 45 -12.34 7.53 -7.73
N CYS A 46 -11.70 6.35 -7.73
CA CYS A 46 -11.61 5.44 -8.86
C CYS A 46 -12.73 4.38 -8.86
N ALA A 47 -13.65 4.41 -7.89
CA ALA A 47 -14.73 3.45 -7.82
C ALA A 47 -15.68 3.64 -9.02
N PRO A 48 -16.12 2.55 -9.67
CA PRO A 48 -17.10 2.65 -10.74
C PRO A 48 -18.40 3.27 -10.22
N LEU A 49 -18.91 4.27 -10.95
CA LEU A 49 -20.21 4.85 -10.67
C LEU A 49 -21.28 3.77 -10.87
N VAL A 50 -21.93 3.37 -9.77
CA VAL A 50 -23.07 2.44 -9.77
C VAL A 50 -24.36 3.13 -10.19
#